data_AF-A0A076HRY7-F1
#
_entry.id   AF-A0A076HRY7-F1
#
_cell.length_a   1.000
_cell.length_b   1.000
_cell.length_c   1.000
_cell.angle_alpha   90.00
_cell.angle_beta   90.00
_cell.angle_gamma   90.00
#
_symmetry.space_group_name_H-M   'P 1'
#
loop_
_entity.id
_entity.type
_entity.pdbx_description
1 polymer ?
#
loop_
_entity_poly.entity_id
_entity_poly.type
_entity_poly.pdbx_seq_one_letter_code
_entity_poly.pdbx_strand_id
1 'polypeptide(L)'
;MMHHPVLIIEVLSPGTESHDRIWKFSRYTQLASLQHYLLVSADKWLVEWYRREPSGVWSFTPLASQDEAVTISELGITLPLAELYTELDIQPEWDKPRSN
;
A
#
# COMPACT_ATOMS: atom_id res chain seq x y z
N MET A 1 -4.80 -16.31 -15.77
CA MET A 1 -4.11 -15.20 -16.45
C MET A 1 -4.75 -13.92 -15.93
N MET A 2 -3.97 -13.00 -15.35
CA MET A 2 -4.50 -11.79 -14.71
C MET A 2 -4.74 -10.75 -15.81
N HIS A 3 -6.00 -10.59 -16.22
CA HIS A 3 -6.35 -9.69 -17.31
C HIS A 3 -6.54 -8.28 -16.75
N HIS A 4 -5.49 -7.46 -16.86
CA HIS A 4 -5.51 -6.01 -16.68
C HIS A 4 -5.90 -5.50 -15.28
N PRO A 5 -5.16 -5.85 -14.23
CA PRO A 5 -5.42 -5.32 -12.90
C PRO A 5 -5.19 -3.81 -12.87
N VAL A 6 -6.06 -3.09 -12.16
CA VAL A 6 -5.90 -1.67 -11.83
C VAL A 6 -5.24 -1.51 -10.46
N LEU A 7 -5.48 -2.46 -9.56
CA LEU A 7 -4.97 -2.51 -8.20
C LEU A 7 -4.35 -3.89 -7.93
N ILE A 8 -3.16 -3.92 -7.35
CA ILE A 8 -2.56 -5.09 -6.73
C ILE A 8 -2.24 -4.75 -5.27
N ILE A 9 -2.59 -5.64 -4.36
CA ILE A 9 -2.26 -5.54 -2.93
C ILE A 9 -1.43 -6.77 -2.56
N GLU A 10 -0.26 -6.58 -1.99
CA GLU A 10 0.53 -7.65 -1.40
C GLU A 10 0.59 -7.48 0.12
N VAL A 11 0.30 -8.56 0.85
CA VAL A 11 0.55 -8.64 2.30
C VAL A 11 1.91 -9.27 2.50
N LEU A 12 2.80 -8.54 3.16
CA LEU A 12 4.18 -8.95 3.32
C LEU A 12 4.36 -9.78 4.59
N SER A 13 5.07 -10.90 4.49
CA SER A 13 5.43 -11.76 5.63
C SER A 13 6.88 -11.52 6.06
N PRO A 14 7.20 -11.65 7.36
CA PRO A 14 8.57 -11.53 7.85
C PRO A 14 9.53 -12.50 7.14
N GLY A 15 10.64 -12.00 6.59
CA GLY A 15 11.80 -12.82 6.23
C GLY A 15 12.16 -12.99 4.75
N THR A 16 11.34 -12.56 3.79
CA THR A 16 11.68 -12.63 2.35
C THR A 16 11.41 -11.36 1.53
N GLU A 17 11.07 -10.24 2.20
CA GLU A 17 10.50 -9.04 1.57
C GLU A 17 11.41 -8.36 0.54
N SER A 18 12.66 -8.08 0.86
CA SER A 18 13.42 -7.08 0.10
C SER A 18 13.73 -7.49 -1.34
N HIS A 19 14.10 -8.75 -1.57
CA HIS A 19 14.46 -9.23 -2.91
C HIS A 19 13.21 -9.48 -3.78
N ASP A 20 12.16 -10.06 -3.21
CA ASP A 20 10.92 -10.34 -3.92
C ASP A 20 10.18 -9.03 -4.28
N ARG A 21 10.19 -8.05 -3.38
CA ARG A 21 9.60 -6.72 -3.60
C ARG A 21 10.18 -6.00 -4.81
N ILE A 22 11.50 -5.99 -4.98
CA ILE A 22 12.16 -5.33 -6.12
C ILE A 22 11.77 -6.02 -7.44
N TRP A 23 11.83 -7.35 -7.48
CA TRP A 23 11.52 -8.12 -8.68
C TRP A 23 10.04 -7.98 -9.07
N LYS A 24 9.12 -8.15 -8.11
CA LYS A 24 7.68 -8.00 -8.31
C LYS A 24 7.30 -6.59 -8.71
N PHE A 25 7.81 -5.57 -8.02
CA PHE A 25 7.54 -4.18 -8.38
C PHE A 25 7.94 -3.91 -9.83
N SER A 26 9.16 -4.29 -10.22
CA SER A 26 9.64 -4.13 -11.60
C SER A 26 8.75 -4.84 -12.62
N ARG A 27 8.22 -6.03 -12.30
CA ARG A 27 7.32 -6.77 -13.21
C ARG A 27 5.92 -6.20 -13.28
N TYR A 28 5.29 -5.91 -12.15
CA TYR A 28 3.91 -5.43 -12.12
C TYR A 28 3.78 -4.00 -12.62
N THR A 29 4.77 -3.15 -12.37
CA THR A 29 4.79 -1.79 -12.91
C THR A 29 4.97 -1.75 -14.43
N GLN A 30 5.25 -2.86 -15.11
CA GLN A 30 5.19 -2.95 -16.58
C GLN A 30 3.77 -3.18 -17.11
N LEU A 31 2.82 -3.59 -16.26
CA LEU A 31 1.43 -3.77 -16.65
C LEU A 31 0.81 -2.39 -16.93
N ALA A 32 0.39 -2.15 -18.17
CA ALA A 32 -0.15 -0.86 -18.59
C ALA A 32 -1.43 -0.46 -17.83
N SER A 33 -2.22 -1.44 -17.42
CA SER A 33 -3.47 -1.24 -16.67
C SER A 33 -3.26 -0.92 -15.20
N LEU A 34 -2.09 -1.23 -14.64
CA LEU A 34 -1.86 -1.10 -13.21
C LEU A 34 -1.70 0.37 -12.84
N GLN A 35 -2.52 0.82 -11.90
CA GLN A 35 -2.52 2.19 -11.40
C GLN A 35 -2.15 2.26 -9.93
N HIS A 36 -2.44 1.22 -9.15
CA HIS A 36 -2.15 1.16 -7.73
C HIS A 36 -1.45 -0.14 -7.36
N TYR A 37 -0.36 -0.03 -6.62
CA TYR A 37 0.35 -1.15 -6.03
C TYR A 37 0.57 -0.87 -4.56
N LEU A 38 -0.06 -1.68 -3.71
CA LEU A 38 0.00 -1.55 -2.26
C LEU A 38 0.83 -2.70 -1.69
N LEU A 39 1.73 -2.36 -0.79
CA LEU A 39 2.39 -3.34 0.07
C LEU A 39 1.94 -3.08 1.50
N VAL A 40 1.31 -4.07 2.11
CA VAL A 40 0.81 -4.03 3.49
C VAL A 40 1.74 -4.86 4.33
N SER A 41 2.46 -4.23 5.26
CA SER A 41 3.27 -4.97 6.23
C SER A 41 2.36 -5.70 7.21
N ALA A 42 2.64 -6.97 7.49
CA ALA A 42 1.95 -7.76 8.50
C ALA A 42 2.62 -7.70 9.88
N ASP A 43 3.79 -7.07 9.99
CA ASP A 43 4.58 -6.95 11.23
C ASP A 43 4.73 -5.50 11.72
N LYS A 44 4.30 -4.51 10.93
CA LYS A 44 4.34 -3.08 11.23
C LYS A 44 3.07 -2.40 10.73
N TRP A 45 2.71 -1.30 11.38
CA TRP A 45 1.63 -0.43 10.95
C TRP A 45 2.11 0.44 9.78
N LEU A 46 2.23 -0.17 8.60
CA LEU A 46 2.77 0.46 7.42
C LEU A 46 2.14 -0.08 6.15
N VAL A 47 1.52 0.82 5.41
CA VAL A 47 1.11 0.59 4.02
C VAL A 47 1.96 1.45 3.11
N GLU A 48 2.68 0.81 2.21
CA GLU A 48 3.42 1.47 1.14
C GLU A 48 2.54 1.55 -0.12
N TRP A 49 2.11 2.76 -0.46
CA TRP A 49 1.24 2.99 -1.61
C TRP A 49 2.02 3.56 -2.79
N TYR A 50 2.10 2.78 -3.87
CA TYR A 50 2.57 3.25 -5.16
C TYR A 50 1.39 3.55 -6.07
N ARG A 51 1.38 4.75 -6.65
CA ARG A 51 0.34 5.19 -7.58
C ARG A 51 0.96 5.65 -8.88
N ARG A 52 0.42 5.19 -10.00
CA ARG A 52 0.79 5.68 -11.32
C ARG A 52 0.02 6.96 -11.62
N GLU A 53 0.74 8.07 -11.76
CA GLU A 53 0.17 9.34 -12.20
C GLU A 53 -0.15 9.32 -13.70
N PRO A 54 -1.00 10.25 -14.19
CA PRO A 54 -1.28 10.37 -15.63
C PRO A 54 -0.05 10.57 -16.51
N SER A 55 1.05 11.10 -15.95
CA SER A 55 2.35 11.24 -16.64
C SER A 55 3.10 9.92 -16.83
N GLY A 56 2.63 8.83 -16.22
CA GLY A 56 3.30 7.53 -16.19
C GLY A 56 4.33 7.38 -15.06
N VAL A 57 4.57 8.43 -14.27
CA VAL A 57 5.45 8.39 -13.09
C VAL A 57 4.76 7.67 -11.94
N TRP A 58 5.51 6.85 -11.21
CA TRP A 58 5.04 6.24 -9.97
C TRP A 58 5.35 7.16 -8.79
N SER A 59 4.31 7.67 -8.14
CA SER A 59 4.41 8.31 -6.83
C SER A 59 4.44 7.25 -5.72
N PHE A 60 5.12 7.57 -4.62
CA PHE A 60 5.23 6.71 -3.45
C PHE A 60 4.71 7.47 -2.23
N THR A 61 3.84 6.84 -1.45
CA THR A 61 3.27 7.39 -0.21
C THR A 61 3.29 6.33 0.87
N PRO A 62 4.13 6.45 1.90
CA PRO A 62 4.03 5.63 3.10
C PRO A 62 2.91 6.14 4.00
N LEU A 63 2.05 5.25 4.45
CA LEU A 63 0.97 5.53 5.41
C LEU A 63 1.26 4.70 6.66
N ALA A 64 1.38 5.37 7.80
CA ALA A 64 1.83 4.75 9.05
C ALA A 64 1.10 5.27 10.31
N SER A 65 0.04 6.06 10.11
CA SER A 65 -0.81 6.60 11.18
C SER A 65 -2.17 5.93 11.20
N GLN A 66 -2.87 6.00 12.35
CA GLN A 66 -4.20 5.43 12.50
C GLN A 66 -5.28 6.19 11.74
N ASP A 67 -5.13 7.52 11.61
CA ASP A 67 -6.10 8.40 10.93
C ASP A 67 -5.92 8.44 9.40
N GLU A 68 -4.97 7.68 8.86
CA GLU A 68 -4.67 7.63 7.43
C GLU A 68 -5.52 6.57 6.72
N ALA A 69 -5.72 6.78 5.41
CA ALA A 69 -6.44 5.85 4.57
C ALA A 69 -5.87 5.83 3.15
N VAL A 70 -5.88 4.66 2.52
CA VAL A 70 -5.70 4.57 1.06
C VAL A 70 -7.04 4.90 0.41
N THR A 71 -7.10 5.93 -0.43
CA THR A 71 -8.31 6.28 -1.20
C THR A 71 -8.06 6.12 -2.69
N ILE A 72 -8.74 5.17 -3.32
CA ILE A 72 -8.66 4.87 -4.74
C ILE A 72 -10.00 5.27 -5.38
N SER A 73 -10.05 6.49 -5.90
CA SER A 73 -11.30 7.10 -6.40
C SER A 73 -11.83 6.39 -7.63
N GLU A 74 -10.93 5.86 -8.47
CA GLU A 74 -11.21 5.12 -9.70
C GLU A 74 -11.97 3.82 -9.43
N LEU A 75 -11.83 3.26 -8.23
CA LEU A 75 -12.53 2.05 -7.78
C LEU A 75 -13.63 2.34 -6.75
N GLY A 76 -13.77 3.60 -6.29
CA GLY A 76 -14.68 3.97 -5.21
C GLY A 76 -14.33 3.30 -3.87
N ILE A 77 -13.05 3.02 -3.64
CA ILE A 77 -12.56 2.30 -2.45
C ILE A 77 -11.82 3.26 -1.53
N THR A 78 -12.13 3.17 -0.24
CA THR A 78 -11.34 3.76 0.84
C THR A 78 -10.99 2.66 1.83
N LEU A 79 -9.71 2.54 2.18
CA LEU A 79 -9.19 1.57 3.13
C LEU A 79 -8.56 2.35 4.30
N PRO A 80 -9.30 2.59 5.41
CA PRO A 80 -8.74 3.16 6.62
C PRO A 80 -7.68 2.22 7.21
N LEU A 81 -6.51 2.76 7.56
CA LEU A 81 -5.44 1.93 8.15
C LEU A 81 -5.87 1.32 9.48
N ALA A 82 -6.66 2.05 10.28
CA ALA A 82 -7.25 1.53 11.51
C ALA A 82 -7.99 0.21 11.30
N GLU A 83 -8.77 0.09 10.21
CA GLU A 83 -9.52 -1.12 9.89
C GLU A 83 -8.62 -2.24 9.39
N LEU A 84 -7.59 -1.93 8.59
CA LEU A 84 -6.64 -2.92 8.08
C LEU A 84 -5.87 -3.63 9.20
N TYR A 85 -5.59 -2.93 10.30
CA TYR A 85 -4.81 -3.44 11.42
C TYR A 85 -5.64 -3.80 12.66
N THR A 86 -6.98 -3.72 12.61
CA THR A 86 -7.85 -3.88 13.80
C THR A 86 -7.66 -5.22 14.53
N GLU A 87 -7.36 -6.30 13.82
CA GLU A 87 -7.17 -7.64 14.41
C GLU A 87 -5.72 -7.97 14.76
N LEU A 88 -4.80 -7.02 14.58
CA LEU A 88 -3.38 -7.20 14.81
C LEU A 88 -2.95 -6.40 16.06
N ASP A 89 -2.14 -7.01 16.92
CA ASP A 89 -1.51 -6.33 18.06
C ASP A 89 -0.28 -5.53 17.60
N ILE A 90 -0.52 -4.54 16.72
CA ILE A 90 0.49 -3.70 16.11
C ILE A 90 0.10 -2.25 16.37
N GLN A 91 1.06 -1.44 16.82
CA GLN A 91 0.84 -0.02 17.10
C GLN A 91 1.20 0.85 15.90
N PRO A 92 0.48 1.96 15.65
CA PRO A 92 0.87 2.97 14.68
C PRO A 92 2.30 3.47 14.91
N GLU A 93 3.09 3.55 13.83
CA GLU A 93 4.47 4.05 13.91
C GLU A 93 4.49 5.57 14.14
N TRP A 94 3.46 6.27 13.63
CA TRP A 94 3.25 7.68 13.89
C TRP A 94 1.84 7.96 14.43
N ASP A 95 1.78 8.22 15.73
CA ASP A 95 0.63 8.86 16.35
C ASP A 95 0.90 10.38 16.29
N LYS A 96 0.13 11.13 15.49
CA LYS A 96 0.28 12.60 15.50
C LYS A 96 0.14 13.07 16.94
N PRO A 97 1.02 13.96 17.46
CA PRO A 97 0.82 14.50 18.79
C PRO A 97 -0.58 15.13 18.82
N ARG A 98 -1.38 14.74 19.83
CA ARG A 98 -2.68 15.38 20.10
C ARG A 98 -2.45 16.88 20.11
N SER A 99 -2.92 17.57 19.07
CA SER A 99 -2.92 19.03 19.01
C SER A 99 -3.65 19.50 20.26
N ASN A 100 -2.92 20.13 21.19
CA ASN A 100 -3.46 20.77 22.38
C ASN A 100 -4.24 22.02 22.01
#